data_AF-A0A497BR77-F1
#
_entry.id   AF-A0A497BR77-F1
#
_cell.length_a   1.000
_cell.length_b   1.000
_cell.length_c   1.000
_cell.angle_alpha   90.00
_cell.angle_beta   90.00
_cell.angle_gamma   90.00
#
_symmetry.space_group_name_H-M   'P 1'
#
loop_
_entity.id
_entity.type
_entity.pdbx_description
1 polymer ?
#
loop_
_entity_poly.entity_id
_entity_poly.type
_entity_poly.pdbx_seq_one_letter_code
_entity_poly.pdbx_strand_id
1 'polypeptide(L)' 'MLGAHSISKEEIEELKEAETAIVGLGAFSRARLSYKTRDYARDSGLELLLLPSREAAARFNQLVDQGKRVGAIVHITC' A
#
# COMPACT_ATOMS: atom_id res chain seq x y z
N MET A 1 13.38 -3.96 6.94
CA MET A 1 12.72 -3.70 8.24
C MET A 1 11.38 -3.09 7.91
N LEU A 2 10.28 -3.80 8.16
CA LEU A 2 8.94 -3.30 7.85
C LEU A 2 8.60 -2.12 8.76
N GLY A 3 8.06 -1.03 8.20
CA GLY A 3 7.47 0.05 9.00
C GLY A 3 8.34 1.27 9.34
N ALA A 4 9.33 1.60 8.52
CA ALA A 4 9.91 2.95 8.54
C ALA A 4 8.93 3.96 7.88
N HIS A 5 9.05 5.27 8.16
CA HIS A 5 8.28 6.30 7.44
C HIS A 5 8.52 6.32 5.92
N SER A 6 9.47 5.53 5.42
CA SER A 6 9.73 5.33 3.99
C SER A 6 9.46 3.87 3.64
N ILE A 7 8.39 3.62 2.91
CA ILE A 7 8.03 2.29 2.40
C ILE A 7 8.88 1.99 1.17
N SER A 8 9.62 0.88 1.26
CA SER A 8 10.62 0.49 0.26
C SER A 8 10.02 -0.21 -0.95
N LYS A 9 10.82 -0.41 -1.99
CA LYS A 9 10.41 -1.17 -3.18
C LYS A 9 10.15 -2.63 -2.82
N GLU A 10 11.06 -3.20 -2.03
CA GLU A 10 11.04 -4.59 -1.60
C GLU A 10 9.77 -4.91 -0.81
N GLU A 11 9.30 -3.98 0.03
CA GLU A 11 8.01 -4.13 0.72
C GLU A 11 6.84 -4.19 -0.27
N ILE A 12 6.84 -3.36 -1.33
CA ILE A 12 5.79 -3.41 -2.37
C ILE A 12 5.90 -4.68 -3.22
N GLU A 13 7.11 -5.22 -3.43
CA GLU A 13 7.32 -6.48 -4.18
C GLU A 13 6.66 -7.69 -3.50
N GLU A 14 6.51 -7.68 -2.18
CA GLU A 14 5.74 -8.70 -1.45
C GLU A 14 4.25 -8.71 -1.83
N LEU A 15 3.75 -7.64 -2.45
CA LEU A 15 2.36 -7.51 -2.92
C LEU A 15 2.17 -7.84 -4.41
N LYS A 16 3.19 -8.37 -5.10
CA LYS A 16 3.16 -8.61 -6.56
C LYS A 16 2.06 -9.54 -7.07
N GLU A 17 1.50 -10.38 -6.21
CA GLU A 17 0.41 -11.31 -6.57
C GLU A 17 -0.98 -10.65 -6.50
N ALA A 18 -1.06 -9.43 -5.98
CA ALA A 18 -2.29 -8.64 -5.92
C ALA A 18 -2.55 -7.89 -7.24
N GLU A 19 -3.82 -7.68 -7.56
CA GLU A 19 -4.24 -6.78 -8.64
C GLU A 19 -4.19 -5.33 -8.19
N THR A 20 -4.53 -5.09 -6.92
CA THR A 20 -4.49 -3.78 -6.28
C THR A 20 -3.73 -3.87 -4.96
N ALA A 21 -2.77 -2.98 -4.74
CA ALA A 21 -2.07 -2.79 -3.49
C ALA A 21 -2.54 -1.50 -2.80
N ILE A 22 -2.83 -1.60 -1.50
CA ILE A 22 -3.17 -0.46 -0.66
C ILE A 22 -2.04 -0.20 0.34
N VAL A 23 -1.63 1.06 0.44
CA VAL A 23 -0.66 1.51 1.43
C VAL A 23 -1.32 2.49 2.40
N GLY A 24 -1.41 2.08 3.66
CA GLY A 24 -1.83 2.91 4.78
C GLY A 24 -0.66 3.77 5.27
N LEU A 25 -0.78 5.10 5.11
CA LEU A 25 0.30 6.06 5.36
C LEU A 25 0.48 6.46 6.84
N GLY A 26 -0.28 5.84 7.75
CA GLY A 26 -0.40 6.25 9.14
C GLY A 26 -1.68 7.02 9.42
N ALA A 27 -1.98 7.21 10.70
CA ALA A 27 -3.06 8.05 11.21
C ALA A 27 -2.87 9.52 10.83
N PHE A 28 -1.61 9.95 10.65
CA PHE A 28 -1.24 11.32 10.28
C PHE A 28 -0.68 11.41 8.87
N SER A 29 -0.74 10.33 8.09
CA SER A 29 -0.24 10.25 6.71
C SER A 29 1.20 10.73 6.58
N ARG A 30 2.08 10.38 7.53
CA ARG A 30 3.49 10.82 7.51
C ARG A 30 4.41 9.82 6.82
N ALA A 31 3.98 8.57 6.66
CA ALA A 31 4.68 7.64 5.81
C ALA A 31 4.64 8.11 4.33
N ARG A 32 5.70 7.79 3.61
CA ARG A 32 5.91 8.14 2.20
C ARG A 32 6.45 6.92 1.48
N LEU A 33 6.21 6.88 0.18
CA LEU A 33 6.92 6.00 -0.73
C LEU A 33 8.07 6.79 -1.36
N SER A 34 9.19 6.11 -1.61
CA SER A 34 10.24 6.68 -2.44
C SER A 34 9.74 6.82 -3.90
N TYR A 35 10.33 7.74 -4.67
CA TYR A 35 10.02 7.88 -6.10
C TYR A 35 10.25 6.56 -6.87
N LYS A 36 11.36 5.86 -6.55
CA LYS A 36 11.68 4.55 -7.13
C LYS A 36 10.59 3.51 -6.87
N THR A 37 10.01 3.52 -5.68
CA THR A 37 8.90 2.63 -5.31
C THR A 37 7.64 2.91 -6.13
N ARG A 38 7.33 4.19 -6.37
CA ARG A 38 6.18 4.58 -7.19
C ARG A 38 6.36 4.20 -8.67
N ASP A 39 7.54 4.43 -9.22
CA ASP A 39 7.85 4.06 -10.60
C ASP A 39 7.77 2.54 -10.79
N TYR A 40 8.30 1.76 -9.84
CA TYR A 40 8.19 0.30 -9.86
C TYR A 40 6.73 -0.18 -9.88
N ALA A 41 5.88 0.35 -8.99
CA ALA A 41 4.47 -0.04 -8.95
C ALA A 41 3.77 0.23 -10.29
N ARG A 42 3.99 1.42 -10.87
CA ARG A 42 3.45 1.78 -12.20
C ARG A 42 3.91 0.80 -13.28
N ASP A 43 5.21 0.50 -13.34
CA ASP A 43 5.79 -0.31 -14.41
C ASP A 43 5.42 -1.80 -14.27
N SER A 44 5.09 -2.26 -13.06
CA SER A 44 4.66 -3.64 -12.77
C SER A 44 3.19 -3.93 -13.12
N GLY A 45 2.40 -2.92 -13.48
CA GLY A 45 0.96 -3.06 -13.70
C GLY A 45 0.15 -3.22 -12.40
N LEU A 46 0.78 -3.10 -11.24
CA LEU A 46 0.14 -3.12 -9.93
C LEU A 46 -0.54 -1.76 -9.67
N GLU A 47 -1.87 -1.77 -9.51
CA GLU A 47 -2.59 -0.58 -9.08
C GLU A 47 -2.23 -0.26 -7.64
N LEU A 48 -1.69 0.93 -7.38
CA LEU A 48 -1.23 1.32 -6.05
C LEU A 48 -2.03 2.49 -5.49
N LEU A 49 -2.73 2.26 -4.38
CA LEU A 49 -3.53 3.24 -3.66
C LEU A 49 -2.82 3.68 -2.38
N LEU A 50 -2.64 4.99 -2.20
CA LEU A 50 -2.05 5.57 -0.99
C LEU A 50 -3.13 6.28 -0.20
N LEU A 51 -3.40 5.83 1.02
CA LEU A 51 -4.51 6.32 1.83
C LEU A 51 -4.08 6.51 3.30
N PRO A 52 -4.73 7.42 4.06
CA PRO A 52 -4.67 7.37 5.52
C PRO A 52 -5.06 5.98 6.02
N SER A 53 -4.40 5.47 7.07
CA SER A 53 -4.54 4.04 7.43
C SER A 53 -5.97 3.60 7.74
N ARG A 54 -6.80 4.50 8.27
CA ARG A 54 -8.24 4.22 8.50
C ARG A 54 -8.99 4.00 7.18
N GLU A 55 -8.72 4.83 6.19
CA GLU A 55 -9.32 4.73 4.86
C GLU A 55 -8.77 3.53 4.09
N ALA A 56 -7.46 3.25 4.24
CA ALA A 56 -6.81 2.07 3.69
C ALA A 56 -7.52 0.77 4.15
N ALA A 57 -7.78 0.65 5.45
CA ALA A 57 -8.48 -0.51 6.01
C ALA A 57 -9.92 -0.63 5.47
N ALA A 58 -10.67 0.48 5.43
CA ALA A 58 -12.03 0.49 4.90
C ALA A 58 -12.07 0.10 3.41
N ARG A 59 -11.14 0.65 2.62
CA ARG A 59 -11.05 0.37 1.18
C ARG A 59 -10.61 -1.07 0.91
N PHE A 60 -9.69 -1.60 1.71
CA PHE A 60 -9.27 -3.00 1.64
C PHE A 60 -10.46 -3.93 1.81
N ASN A 61 -11.23 -3.76 2.89
CA ASN A 61 -12.43 -4.58 3.14
C ASN A 61 -13.43 -4.50 1.98
N GLN A 62 -13.68 -3.29 1.48
CA GLN A 62 -14.58 -3.11 0.33
C GLN A 62 -14.12 -3.88 -0.92
N LEU A 63 -12.81 -3.91 -1.21
CA LEU A 63 -12.27 -4.64 -2.37
C LEU A 63 -12.30 -6.16 -2.14
N VAL A 64 -12.02 -6.61 -0.92
CA VAL A 64 -12.19 -8.03 -0.53
C VAL A 64 -13.64 -8.47 -0.72
N ASP A 65 -14.60 -7.67 -0.26
CA ASP A 65 -16.04 -7.95 -0.39
C ASP A 65 -16.49 -8.01 -1.86
N GLN A 66 -15.76 -7.33 -2.77
CA GLN A 66 -15.98 -7.38 -4.22
C GLN A 66 -15.27 -8.57 -4.90
N GLY A 67 -14.58 -9.42 -4.15
CA GLY A 67 -13.81 -10.56 -4.68
C GLY A 67 -12.52 -10.18 -5.38
N LYS A 68 -11.99 -8.96 -5.16
CA LYS A 68 -10.73 -8.51 -5.74
C LYS A 68 -9.55 -9.12 -5.01
N ARG A 69 -8.49 -9.45 -5.77
CA ARG A 69 -7.19 -9.83 -5.20
C ARG A 69 -6.46 -8.58 -4.75
N VAL A 70 -6.61 -8.22 -3.48
CA VAL A 70 -6.04 -7.01 -2.89
C VAL A 70 -4.95 -7.36 -1.86
N GLY A 71 -3.83 -6.64 -1.91
CA GLY A 71 -2.77 -6.69 -0.92
C GLY A 71 -2.69 -5.37 -0.14
N ALA A 72 -2.17 -5.38 1.09
CA ALA A 72 -2.02 -4.15 1.86
C ALA A 72 -0.78 -4.13 2.75
N ILE A 73 -0.17 -2.95 2.84
CA ILE A 73 0.80 -2.58 3.88
C ILE A 73 0.21 -1.43 4.67
N VAL A 74 0.03 -1.60 5.98
CA VAL A 74 -0.62 -0.60 6.83
C VAL A 74 0.34 -0.13 7.90
N HIS A 75 0.74 1.14 7.83
CA HIS A 75 1.39 1.79 8.96
C HIS A 75 0.34 2.17 10.01
N ILE A 76 0.41 1.61 11.21
CA ILE A 76 -0.65 1.78 12.24
C ILE A 76 -0.49 3.02 13.12
N THR A 77 0.67 3.69 13.05
CA THR A 77 0.98 4.90 13.84
C THR A 77 1.12 6.14 12.95
N CYS A 78 2.22 6.90 13.00
CA CYS A 78 2.34 8.21 12.37
C CYS A 78 2.61 8.20 10.85
#